data_AF-A0A0M3JEF0-F1
#
_entry.id   AF-A0A0M3JEF0-F1
#
_cell.length_a   1.000
_cell.length_b   1.000
_cell.length_c   1.000
_cell.angle_alpha   90.00
_cell.angle_beta   90.00
_cell.angle_gamma   90.00
#
_symmetry.space_group_name_H-M   'P 1'
#
loop_
_entity.id
_entity.type
_entity.pdbx_description
1 polymer ?
#
loop_
_entity_poly.entity_id
_entity_poly.type
_entity_poly.pdbx_seq_one_letter_code
_entity_poly.pdbx_strand_id
1 'polypeptide(L)'
;MTDSKEVYSFTAFNDDYAFSDDGYFTYSSTEQKRVEDSVSERYKEFLGECMEDIEETKHFTPVLHRSVHIHYICRTLVELGRSFQVSGVFPMSHLHFQLMKILYLIIAQFISG
;
A
#
# COMPACT_ATOMS: atom_id res chain seq x y z
N MET A 1 8.86 4.38 -34.97
CA MET A 1 8.35 4.93 -33.70
C MET A 1 8.25 3.76 -32.74
N THR A 2 9.29 3.55 -31.95
CA THR A 2 9.32 2.53 -30.90
C THR A 2 8.55 3.07 -29.72
N ASP A 3 7.45 2.39 -29.42
CA ASP A 3 6.59 2.60 -28.26
C ASP A 3 7.42 2.35 -26.99
N SER A 4 8.04 3.41 -26.46
CA SER A 4 8.78 3.36 -25.20
C SER A 4 7.74 3.22 -24.09
N LYS A 5 7.49 1.98 -23.65
CA LYS A 5 6.81 1.71 -22.39
C LYS A 5 7.46 2.61 -21.34
N GLU A 6 6.72 3.60 -20.85
CA GLU A 6 7.19 4.50 -19.80
C GLU A 6 7.67 3.63 -18.63
N VAL A 7 8.98 3.66 -18.41
CA VAL A 7 9.59 3.03 -17.25
C VAL A 7 9.18 3.90 -16.07
N TYR A 8 8.17 3.46 -15.32
CA TYR A 8 7.83 4.09 -14.05
C TYR A 8 9.00 3.87 -13.09
N SER A 9 9.97 4.79 -13.12
CA SER A 9 11.02 4.88 -12.13
C SER A 9 10.37 5.30 -10.81
N PHE A 10 10.49 4.47 -9.79
CA PHE A 10 9.99 4.78 -8.46
C PHE A 10 10.97 5.76 -7.80
N THR A 11 10.73 7.07 -7.96
CA THR A 11 11.67 8.13 -7.51
C THR A 11 11.41 8.62 -6.09
N ALA A 12 10.47 8.01 -5.35
CA ALA A 12 10.03 8.53 -4.05
C ALA A 12 11.10 8.48 -2.95
N PHE A 13 12.21 7.77 -3.17
CA PHE A 13 13.37 7.72 -2.26
C PHE A 13 14.65 8.25 -2.90
N ASN A 14 14.54 9.13 -3.90
CA ASN A 14 15.71 9.88 -4.37
C ASN A 14 16.11 10.87 -3.27
N ASP A 15 17.39 10.87 -2.89
CA ASP A 15 17.98 11.77 -1.90
C ASP A 15 17.78 13.25 -2.28
N ASP A 16 17.67 13.57 -3.58
CA ASP A 16 17.36 14.92 -4.07
C ASP A 16 15.98 15.44 -3.61
N TYR A 17 15.07 14.52 -3.23
CA TYR A 17 13.73 14.83 -2.72
C TYR A 17 13.60 14.59 -1.21
N ALA A 18 14.69 14.26 -0.51
CA ALA A 18 14.66 14.08 0.93
C ALA A 18 14.26 15.37 1.64
N PHE A 19 13.43 15.26 2.68
CA PHE A 19 12.99 16.43 3.41
C PHE A 19 14.17 17.08 4.18
N SER A 20 14.32 18.39 3.98
CA SER A 20 15.25 19.26 4.72
C SER A 20 14.44 20.19 5.61
N ASP A 21 14.83 20.31 6.87
CA ASP A 21 14.26 21.28 7.80
C ASP A 21 15.03 22.60 7.86
N ASP A 22 15.99 22.80 6.95
CA ASP A 22 16.83 23.99 6.83
C ASP A 22 17.58 24.35 8.13
N GLY A 23 17.80 23.34 8.98
CA GLY A 23 18.42 23.50 10.30
C GLY A 23 17.46 23.95 11.41
N TYR A 24 16.15 24.03 11.13
CA TYR A 24 15.11 24.38 12.09
C TYR A 24 14.38 23.14 12.60
N PHE A 25 14.92 22.56 13.66
CA PHE A 25 14.32 21.40 14.31
C PHE A 25 12.97 21.74 14.94
N THR A 26 11.92 21.07 14.46
CA THR A 26 10.56 21.13 14.97
C THR A 26 10.04 19.72 15.21
N TYR A 27 8.93 19.62 15.94
CA TYR A 27 8.24 18.34 16.11
C TYR A 27 7.82 17.75 14.76
N SER A 28 7.27 18.57 13.87
CA SER A 28 6.85 18.14 12.53
C SER A 28 8.02 17.68 11.66
N SER A 29 9.17 18.37 11.69
CA SER A 29 10.36 17.93 10.94
C SER A 29 10.91 16.60 11.45
N THR A 30 10.87 16.40 12.77
CA THR A 30 11.28 15.14 13.41
C THR A 30 10.38 13.98 12.97
N GLU A 31 9.06 14.16 13.01
CA GLU A 31 8.13 13.10 12.60
C GLU A 31 8.18 12.81 11.10
N GLN A 32 8.38 13.84 10.26
CA GLN A 32 8.57 13.65 8.82
C GLN A 32 9.79 12.78 8.53
N LYS A 33 10.95 13.12 9.13
CA LYS A 33 12.18 12.34 8.96
C LYS A 33 12.01 10.89 9.45
N ARG A 34 11.36 10.70 10.60
CA ARG A 34 11.08 9.37 11.15
C ARG A 34 10.25 8.50 10.20
N VAL A 35 9.26 9.10 9.52
CA VAL A 35 8.45 8.41 8.52
C VAL A 35 9.29 8.10 7.27
N GLU A 36 10.06 9.05 6.76
CA GLU A 36 10.94 8.84 5.59
C GLU A 36 11.95 7.71 5.82
N ASP A 37 12.58 7.68 6.99
CA ASP A 37 13.52 6.62 7.37
C ASP A 37 12.82 5.24 7.38
N SER A 38 11.63 5.15 7.98
CA SER A 38 10.87 3.90 8.09
C SER A 38 10.40 3.37 6.73
N VAL A 39 9.95 4.25 5.84
CA VAL A 39 9.50 3.84 4.50
C VAL A 39 10.70 3.47 3.61
N SER A 40 11.82 4.20 3.72
CA SER A 40 13.06 3.90 3.00
C SER A 40 13.64 2.54 3.40
N GLU A 41 13.62 2.19 4.69
CA GLU A 41 14.02 0.86 5.17
C GLU A 41 13.15 -0.25 4.54
N ARG A 42 11.82 -0.09 4.57
CA ARG A 42 10.89 -1.04 3.95
C ARG A 42 11.08 -1.20 2.45
N TYR A 43 11.43 -0.12 1.76
CA TYR A 43 11.75 -0.18 0.34
C TYR A 43 13.03 -0.98 0.08
N LYS A 44 14.08 -0.77 0.89
CA LYS A 44 15.33 -1.54 0.78
C LYS A 44 15.10 -3.02 1.05
N GLU A 45 14.32 -3.37 2.07
CA GLU A 45 13.89 -4.75 2.35
C GLU A 45 13.18 -5.35 1.13
N PHE A 46 12.21 -4.62 0.57
CA PHE A 46 11.47 -5.05 -0.62
C PHE A 46 12.37 -5.26 -1.85
N LEU A 47 13.34 -4.37 -2.10
CA LEU A 47 14.33 -4.55 -3.17
C LEU A 47 15.19 -5.79 -2.91
N GLY A 48 15.63 -6.03 -1.68
CA GLY A 48 16.38 -7.23 -1.32
C GLY A 48 15.60 -8.52 -1.60
N GLU A 49 14.36 -8.60 -1.12
CA GLU A 49 13.50 -9.78 -1.34
C GLU A 49 13.13 -10.02 -2.81
N CYS A 50 13.00 -8.95 -3.60
CA CYS A 50 12.50 -9.05 -4.97
C CYS A 50 13.58 -9.04 -6.04
N MET A 51 14.75 -8.45 -5.80
CA MET A 51 15.79 -8.24 -6.82
C MET A 51 16.99 -9.18 -6.74
N GLU A 52 17.08 -10.07 -5.74
CA GLU A 52 18.17 -11.08 -5.68
C GLU A 52 18.18 -12.04 -6.89
N ASP A 53 17.04 -12.23 -7.58
CA ASP A 53 16.86 -13.17 -8.70
C ASP A 53 16.54 -12.51 -10.07
N ILE A 54 16.53 -11.18 -10.17
CA ILE A 54 16.12 -10.48 -11.41
C ILE A 54 17.36 -10.12 -12.23
N GLU A 55 17.51 -10.74 -13.41
CA GLU A 55 18.45 -10.28 -14.46
C GLU A 55 18.31 -8.77 -14.65
N GLU A 56 19.43 -8.03 -14.59
CA GLU A 56 19.57 -6.54 -14.63
C GLU A 56 18.73 -5.79 -15.68
N THR A 57 18.08 -6.49 -16.60
CA THR A 57 17.28 -5.95 -17.70
C THR A 57 15.76 -6.17 -17.57
N LYS A 58 15.28 -6.91 -16.58
CA LYS A 58 13.83 -7.12 -16.38
C LYS A 58 13.21 -6.01 -15.53
N HIS A 59 12.32 -5.25 -16.14
CA HIS A 59 11.44 -4.31 -15.43
C HIS A 59 10.64 -5.05 -14.37
N PHE A 60 10.82 -4.65 -13.10
CA PHE A 60 10.08 -5.21 -11.98
C PHE A 60 8.84 -4.37 -11.67
N THR A 61 7.73 -5.02 -11.34
CA THR A 61 6.46 -4.37 -10.98
C THR A 61 5.95 -4.98 -9.68
N PRO A 62 5.69 -4.20 -8.63
CA PRO A 62 5.14 -4.70 -7.38
C PRO A 62 3.83 -5.48 -7.61
N VAL A 63 3.68 -6.63 -6.94
CA VAL A 63 2.51 -7.49 -7.08
C VAL A 63 1.48 -7.16 -6.00
N LEU A 64 0.26 -6.83 -6.41
CA LEU A 64 -0.86 -6.72 -5.48
C LEU A 64 -1.34 -8.11 -5.04
N HIS A 65 -1.17 -8.45 -3.76
CA HIS A 65 -1.57 -9.73 -3.17
C HIS A 65 -3.08 -9.83 -2.91
N ARG A 66 -3.88 -9.82 -3.99
CA ARG A 66 -5.36 -9.78 -3.96
C ARG A 66 -5.99 -10.85 -3.07
N SER A 67 -5.53 -12.10 -3.14
CA SER A 67 -6.09 -13.21 -2.35
C SER A 67 -5.96 -12.98 -0.84
N VAL A 68 -4.85 -12.40 -0.39
CA VAL A 68 -4.63 -12.04 1.02
C VAL A 68 -5.62 -10.95 1.44
N HIS A 69 -5.77 -9.92 0.62
CA HIS A 69 -6.74 -8.84 0.89
C HIS A 69 -8.19 -9.33 0.91
N ILE A 70 -8.60 -10.18 -0.05
CA ILE A 70 -9.95 -10.76 -0.07
C ILE A 70 -10.18 -11.59 1.20
N HIS A 71 -9.23 -12.46 1.56
CA HIS A 71 -9.36 -13.31 2.74
C HIS A 71 -9.50 -12.47 4.02
N TYR A 72 -8.67 -11.44 4.18
CA TYR A 72 -8.74 -10.50 5.29
C TYR A 72 -10.11 -9.82 5.36
N ILE A 73 -10.57 -9.23 4.26
CA ILE A 73 -11.87 -8.52 4.21
C ILE A 73 -13.03 -9.47 4.55
N CYS A 74 -13.08 -10.65 3.93
CA CYS A 74 -14.13 -11.64 4.21
C CYS A 74 -14.13 -12.05 5.68
N ARG A 75 -12.96 -12.31 6.26
CA ARG A 75 -12.84 -12.67 7.67
C ARG A 75 -13.32 -11.54 8.59
N THR A 76 -12.87 -10.31 8.34
CA THR A 76 -13.28 -9.14 9.13
C THR A 76 -14.79 -8.92 9.06
N LEU A 77 -15.42 -9.06 7.88
CA LEU A 77 -16.87 -8.93 7.72
C LEU A 77 -17.65 -9.97 8.54
N VAL A 78 -17.16 -11.21 8.60
CA VAL A 78 -17.78 -12.29 9.40
C VAL A 78 -17.61 -12.03 10.89
N GLU A 79 -16.42 -11.66 11.35
CA GLU A 79 -16.14 -11.35 12.76
C GLU A 79 -16.95 -10.16 13.25
N LEU A 80 -17.00 -9.10 12.44
CA LEU A 80 -17.85 -7.93 12.66
C LEU A 80 -19.32 -8.35 12.78
N GLY A 81 -19.85 -9.09 11.82
CA GLY A 81 -21.24 -9.58 11.84
C GLY A 81 -21.61 -10.37 13.10
N ARG A 82 -20.67 -11.14 13.67
CA ARG A 82 -20.86 -11.88 14.93
C ARG A 82 -20.85 -10.97 16.16
N SER A 83 -19.97 -9.97 16.18
CA SER A 83 -19.88 -9.01 17.30
C SER A 83 -21.11 -8.10 17.43
N PHE A 84 -21.87 -7.89 16.34
CA PHE A 84 -23.07 -7.04 16.32
C PHE A 84 -24.35 -7.71 16.81
N GLN A 85 -24.41 -9.04 16.91
CA GLN A 85 -25.58 -9.71 17.48
C GLN A 85 -25.77 -9.42 18.98
N VAL A 86 -24.75 -8.88 19.65
CA VAL A 86 -24.75 -8.61 21.10
C VAL A 86 -25.08 -7.15 21.45
N SER A 87 -24.93 -6.22 20.50
CA SER A 87 -25.02 -4.77 20.74
C SER A 87 -26.00 -4.12 19.76
N GLY A 88 -27.29 -4.19 20.05
CA GLY A 88 -28.37 -3.81 19.13
C GLY A 88 -28.54 -2.32 18.76
N VAL A 89 -27.49 -1.49 18.66
CA VAL A 89 -27.62 -0.05 18.33
C VAL A 89 -26.42 0.52 17.53
N PHE A 90 -26.65 0.81 16.22
CA PHE A 90 -26.04 1.83 15.29
C PHE A 90 -24.50 1.99 15.12
N PRO A 91 -23.99 2.75 14.10
CA PRO A 91 -24.11 2.68 12.64
C PRO A 91 -22.76 2.28 11.98
N MET A 92 -22.62 1.04 11.53
CA MET A 92 -21.43 0.58 10.78
C MET A 92 -21.57 0.76 9.26
N SER A 93 -22.37 1.73 8.80
CA SER A 93 -22.54 1.95 7.36
C SER A 93 -21.21 2.34 6.71
N HIS A 94 -20.38 3.16 7.35
CA HIS A 94 -19.14 3.63 6.75
C HIS A 94 -18.09 2.52 6.63
N LEU A 95 -17.74 1.81 7.72
CA LEU A 95 -16.72 0.75 7.63
C LEU A 95 -17.18 -0.41 6.74
N HIS A 96 -18.43 -0.83 6.86
CA HIS A 96 -19.00 -1.86 5.99
C HIS A 96 -18.98 -1.41 4.52
N PHE A 97 -19.34 -0.15 4.24
CA PHE A 97 -19.25 0.42 2.90
C PHE A 97 -17.81 0.48 2.38
N GLN A 98 -16.83 0.85 3.21
CA GLN A 98 -15.42 0.86 2.81
C GLN A 98 -14.91 -0.56 2.50
N LEU A 99 -15.24 -1.54 3.35
CA LEU A 99 -14.88 -2.95 3.11
C LEU A 99 -15.52 -3.49 1.82
N MET A 100 -16.80 -3.20 1.59
CA MET A 100 -17.50 -3.56 0.34
C MET A 100 -16.90 -2.86 -0.87
N LYS A 101 -16.53 -1.58 -0.75
CA LYS A 101 -15.90 -0.81 -1.83
C LYS A 101 -14.52 -1.37 -2.19
N ILE A 102 -13.69 -1.71 -1.20
CA ILE A 102 -12.38 -2.31 -1.43
C ILE A 102 -12.54 -3.68 -2.09
N LEU A 103 -13.47 -4.51 -1.60
CA LEU A 103 -13.78 -5.81 -2.21
C LEU A 103 -14.23 -5.65 -3.67
N TYR A 104 -15.13 -4.69 -3.94
CA TYR A 104 -15.57 -4.38 -5.30
C TYR A 104 -14.39 -3.95 -6.19
N LEU A 105 -13.49 -3.09 -5.73
CA LEU A 105 -12.34 -2.65 -6.52
C LEU A 105 -11.39 -3.82 -6.82
N ILE A 106 -11.17 -4.71 -5.86
CA ILE A 106 -10.33 -5.90 -6.06
C ILE A 106 -10.96 -6.86 -7.10
N ILE A 107 -12.29 -7.05 -7.05
CA ILE A 107 -13.02 -7.92 -7.99
C ILE A 107 -13.21 -7.26 -9.36
N ALA A 108 -13.47 -5.95 -9.43
CA ALA A 108 -13.68 -5.25 -10.70
C ALA A 108 -12.42 -5.32 -11.58
N GLN A 109 -11.23 -5.31 -10.97
CA GLN A 109 -9.97 -5.56 -11.68
C GLN A 109 -9.82 -6.99 -12.24
N PHE A 110 -10.66 -7.97 -11.86
CA PHE A 110 -10.70 -9.31 -12.47
C PHE A 110 -11.50 -9.35 -13.78
N ILE A 111 -12.42 -8.41 -14.00
CA ILE A 111 -13.33 -8.44 -15.17
C ILE A 111 -12.72 -7.69 -16.36
N SER A 112 -11.77 -6.80 -16.10
CA SER A 112 -11.14 -5.92 -17.09
C SER A 112 -9.72 -6.31 -17.49
N GLY A 113 -9.22 -7.49 -17.07
CA GLY A 113 -7.97 -8.10 -17.53
C GLY A 113 -8.24 -9.36 -18.35
#